data_AF-A0A851KB17-F1
#
_entry.id   AF-A0A851KB17-F1
#
_cell.length_a   1.000
_cell.length_b   1.000
_cell.length_c   1.000
_cell.angle_alpha   90.00
_cell.angle_beta   90.00
_cell.angle_gamma   90.00
#
_symmetry.space_group_name_H-M   'P 1'
#
loop_
_entity.id
_entity.type
_entity.pdbx_description
1 polymer ?
#
loop_
_entity_poly.entity_id
_entity_poly.type
_entity_poly.pdbx_seq_one_letter_code
_entity_poly.pdbx_strand_id
1 'polypeptide(L)'
;MVLVACGPFTPSDSVAFEPLSDLLEVVARDRPDVCVLFGPFLDAKHEQVESCQLLSPFSDVLQLCLRTIIEGTRSAGSQLVLVPSLRDVSHDFVYPQPPFPFPDLPKEDRAVPAPKFHFSP
;
A
#
# COMPACT_ATOMS: atom_id res chain seq x y z
N MET A 1 15.53 4.97 12.32
CA MET A 1 14.48 5.89 11.85
C MET A 1 13.31 5.09 11.34
N VAL A 2 12.08 5.49 11.70
CA VAL A 2 10.85 4.91 11.16
C VAL A 2 10.18 5.95 10.27
N LEU A 3 9.85 5.57 9.05
CA LEU A 3 9.08 6.39 8.11
C LEU A 3 7.63 5.91 8.12
N VAL A 4 6.69 6.85 8.16
CA VAL A 4 5.24 6.56 8.12
C VAL A 4 4.59 7.43 7.06
N ALA A 5 3.77 6.81 6.22
CA ALA A 5 2.95 7.53 5.25
C ALA A 5 1.57 6.87 5.11
N CYS A 6 0.58 7.64 4.67
CA CYS A 6 -0.78 7.18 4.48
C CYS A 6 -1.26 7.67 3.11
N GLY A 7 -1.98 6.80 2.39
CA GLY A 7 -2.57 7.15 1.11
C GLY A 7 -3.61 8.28 1.20
N PRO A 8 -4.07 8.80 0.05
CA PRO A 8 -3.90 8.22 -1.28
C PRO A 8 -2.49 8.46 -1.86
N PHE A 9 -1.95 7.45 -2.55
CA PHE A 9 -0.64 7.54 -3.20
C PHE A 9 -0.71 7.96 -4.68
N THR A 10 -1.88 8.43 -5.11
CA THR A 10 -2.12 8.98 -6.43
C THR A 10 -2.90 10.30 -6.29
N PRO A 11 -2.63 11.31 -7.13
CA PRO A 11 -3.43 12.55 -7.15
C PRO A 11 -4.89 12.26 -7.51
N SER A 12 -5.80 13.20 -7.24
CA SER A 12 -7.22 13.02 -7.58
C SER A 12 -7.52 13.09 -9.08
N ASP A 13 -6.64 13.74 -9.85
CA ASP A 13 -6.78 14.03 -11.27
C ASP A 13 -5.91 13.14 -12.18
N SER A 14 -5.11 12.26 -11.59
CA SER A 14 -4.15 11.42 -12.32
C SER A 14 -3.95 10.06 -11.62
N VAL A 15 -3.77 9.01 -12.43
CA VAL A 15 -3.43 7.66 -11.98
C VAL A 15 -1.95 7.34 -12.18
N ALA A 16 -1.11 8.37 -12.35
CA ALA A 16 0.31 8.22 -12.58
C ALA A 16 1.13 7.83 -11.33
N PHE A 17 0.51 7.79 -10.14
CA PHE A 17 1.19 7.44 -8.88
C PHE A 17 2.47 8.30 -8.63
N GLU A 18 2.42 9.59 -8.98
CA GLU A 18 3.55 10.51 -8.77
C GLU A 18 3.93 10.65 -7.28
N PRO A 19 2.97 10.83 -6.34
CA PRO A 19 3.30 10.89 -4.91
C PRO A 19 3.93 9.58 -4.39
N LEU A 20 3.56 8.43 -4.97
CA LEU A 20 4.21 7.17 -4.65
C LEU A 20 5.67 7.17 -5.08
N SER A 21 5.95 7.67 -6.28
CA SER A 21 7.31 7.73 -6.83
C SER A 21 8.19 8.65 -5.97
N ASP A 22 7.70 9.84 -5.62
CA ASP A 22 8.38 10.78 -4.72
C ASP A 22 8.65 10.15 -3.34
N LEU A 23 7.68 9.42 -2.79
CA LEU A 23 7.83 8.70 -1.53
C LEU A 23 8.94 7.64 -1.61
N LEU A 24 9.00 6.88 -2.71
CA LEU A 24 10.04 5.88 -2.91
C LEU A 24 11.43 6.51 -3.06
N GLU A 25 11.54 7.69 -3.67
CA GLU A 25 12.80 8.45 -3.69
C GLU A 25 13.24 8.88 -2.28
N VAL A 26 12.30 9.32 -1.44
CA VAL A 26 12.58 9.64 -0.03
C VAL A 26 13.06 8.39 0.72
N VAL A 27 12.40 7.25 0.54
CA VAL A 27 12.82 5.99 1.16
C VAL A 27 14.21 5.55 0.68
N ALA A 28 14.50 5.68 -0.61
CA ALA A 28 15.80 5.34 -1.18
C ALA A 28 16.93 6.25 -0.68
N ARG A 29 16.64 7.55 -0.54
CA ARG A 29 17.59 8.56 -0.04
C ARG A 29 17.87 8.41 1.45
N ASP A 30 16.81 8.30 2.25
CA ASP A 30 16.90 8.40 3.71
C ASP A 30 17.09 7.03 4.37
N ARG A 31 16.87 5.93 3.63
CA ARG A 31 17.07 4.53 4.05
C ARG A 31 16.58 4.25 5.48
N PRO A 32 15.28 4.47 5.79
CA PRO A 32 14.75 4.19 7.12
C PRO A 32 14.87 2.71 7.48
N ASP A 33 14.97 2.38 8.78
CA ASP A 33 15.00 0.99 9.23
C ASP A 33 13.64 0.31 9.00
N VAL A 34 12.55 1.06 9.12
CA VAL A 34 11.17 0.59 8.95
C VAL A 34 10.35 1.62 8.17
N CYS A 35 9.58 1.15 7.18
CA CYS A 35 8.56 1.92 6.46
C CYS A 35 7.17 1.36 6.76
N VAL A 36 6.30 2.16 7.36
CA VAL A 36 4.89 1.80 7.59
C VAL A 36 3.99 2.60 6.65
N LEU A 37 3.36 1.91 5.71
CA LEU A 37 2.49 2.54 4.71
C LEU A 37 1.04 2.10 4.94
N PHE A 38 0.17 3.07 5.13
CA PHE A 38 -1.26 2.87 5.30
C PHE A 38 -1.99 3.14 3.98
N GLY A 39 -2.98 2.32 3.65
CA GLY A 39 -3.86 2.56 2.52
C GLY A 39 -4.70 3.85 2.66
N PRO A 40 -5.47 4.23 1.63
CA PRO A 40 -5.72 3.41 0.44
C PRO A 40 -4.56 3.45 -0.56
N PHE A 41 -4.20 2.27 -1.05
CA PHE A 41 -3.25 2.08 -2.16
C PHE A 41 -3.96 2.20 -3.51
N LEU A 42 -5.21 1.75 -3.58
CA LEU A 42 -6.14 2.08 -4.66
C LEU A 42 -7.45 2.57 -4.04
N ASP A 43 -7.63 3.88 -4.07
CA ASP A 43 -8.70 4.55 -3.35
C ASP A 43 -10.06 4.38 -4.02
N ALA A 44 -10.99 3.75 -3.30
CA ALA A 44 -12.38 3.57 -3.70
C ALA A 44 -13.10 4.89 -3.99
N LYS A 45 -12.62 6.02 -3.45
CA LYS A 45 -13.18 7.37 -3.71
C LYS A 45 -12.42 8.15 -4.80
N HIS A 46 -11.47 7.52 -5.49
CA HIS A 46 -10.82 8.15 -6.63
C HIS A 46 -11.82 8.24 -7.79
N GLU A 47 -11.89 9.38 -8.49
CA GLU A 47 -12.92 9.65 -9.51
C GLU A 47 -12.99 8.55 -10.60
N GLN A 48 -11.82 8.12 -11.09
CA GLN A 48 -11.74 7.04 -12.09
C GLN A 48 -12.09 5.65 -11.55
N VAL A 49 -12.00 5.44 -10.23
CA VAL A 49 -12.41 4.19 -9.58
C VAL A 49 -13.92 4.18 -9.39
N GLU A 50 -14.50 5.26 -8.87
CA GLU A 50 -15.96 5.40 -8.71
C GLU A 50 -16.69 5.35 -10.06
N SER A 51 -16.10 5.94 -11.10
CA SER A 51 -16.65 5.97 -12.45
C SER A 51 -16.32 4.73 -13.30
N CYS A 52 -15.61 3.73 -12.73
CA CYS A 52 -15.17 2.52 -13.44
C CYS A 52 -14.45 2.80 -14.77
N GLN A 53 -13.57 3.81 -14.79
CA GLN A 53 -12.84 4.27 -15.98
C GLN A 53 -11.46 3.63 -16.14
N LEU A 54 -11.02 2.82 -15.17
CA LEU A 54 -9.75 2.09 -15.26
C LEU A 54 -9.82 1.00 -16.32
N LEU A 55 -8.77 0.90 -17.14
CA LEU A 55 -8.65 -0.09 -18.22
C LEU A 55 -8.34 -1.51 -17.72
N SER A 56 -7.92 -1.64 -16.46
CA SER A 56 -7.52 -2.90 -15.84
C SER A 56 -8.40 -3.18 -14.61
N PRO A 57 -8.59 -4.45 -14.23
CA PRO A 57 -9.26 -4.81 -13.00
C PRO A 57 -8.63 -4.11 -11.79
N PHE A 58 -9.46 -3.68 -10.83
CA PHE A 58 -8.97 -3.01 -9.62
C PHE A 58 -7.97 -3.86 -8.82
N SER A 59 -8.15 -5.18 -8.82
CA SER A 59 -7.23 -6.14 -8.23
C SER A 59 -5.82 -6.03 -8.81
N ASP A 60 -5.73 -5.86 -10.13
CA ASP A 60 -4.47 -5.88 -10.85
C ASP A 60 -3.73 -4.55 -10.65
N VAL A 61 -4.47 -3.44 -10.63
CA VAL A 61 -3.93 -2.10 -10.32
C VAL A 61 -3.42 -2.05 -8.87
N LEU A 62 -4.20 -2.57 -7.92
CA LEU A 62 -3.78 -2.67 -6.52
C LEU A 62 -2.53 -3.55 -6.38
N GLN A 63 -2.50 -4.72 -7.02
CA GLN A 63 -1.31 -5.59 -7.01
C GLN A 63 -0.09 -4.93 -7.62
N LEU A 64 -0.25 -4.19 -8.72
CA LEU A 64 0.84 -3.43 -9.34
C LEU A 64 1.39 -2.36 -8.39
N CYS A 65 0.52 -1.58 -7.75
CA CYS A 65 0.90 -0.58 -6.76
C CYS A 65 1.72 -1.20 -5.60
N LEU A 66 1.23 -2.29 -5.02
CA LEU A 66 1.92 -2.99 -3.94
C LEU A 66 3.28 -3.56 -4.39
N ARG A 67 3.36 -4.15 -5.59
CA ARG A 67 4.62 -4.64 -6.17
C ARG A 67 5.64 -3.51 -6.36
N THR A 68 5.20 -2.34 -6.87
CA THR A 68 6.06 -1.16 -7.04
C THR A 68 6.63 -0.68 -5.70
N ILE A 69 5.81 -0.66 -4.64
CA ILE A 69 6.26 -0.30 -3.29
C ILE A 69 7.33 -1.29 -2.79
N ILE A 70 7.05 -2.59 -2.89
CA ILE A 70 7.98 -3.64 -2.44
C ILE A 70 9.33 -3.50 -3.15
N GLU A 71 9.33 -3.38 -4.47
CA GLU A 71 10.57 -3.29 -5.25
C GLU A 71 11.31 -1.96 -4.98
N GLY A 72 10.58 -0.85 -4.88
CA GLY A 72 11.17 0.45 -4.58
C GLY A 72 11.84 0.50 -3.20
N THR A 73 11.20 -0.10 -2.19
CA THR A 73 11.74 -0.14 -0.82
C THR A 73 12.84 -1.18 -0.61
N ARG A 74 12.90 -2.24 -1.42
CA ARG A 74 13.97 -3.26 -1.38
C ARG A 74 15.36 -2.66 -1.52
N SER A 75 15.52 -1.67 -2.40
CA SER A 75 16.80 -0.97 -2.62
C SER A 75 17.34 -0.26 -1.36
N ALA A 76 16.44 0.19 -0.50
CA ALA A 76 16.74 0.89 0.75
C ALA A 76 17.12 -0.07 1.89
N GLY A 77 16.75 -1.36 1.79
CA GLY A 77 16.94 -2.34 2.86
C GLY A 77 16.03 -2.10 4.07
N SER A 78 14.95 -1.33 3.88
CA SER A 78 13.98 -0.99 4.91
C SER A 78 13.01 -2.14 5.14
N GLN A 79 12.65 -2.42 6.40
CA GLN A 79 11.54 -3.33 6.70
C GLN A 79 10.21 -2.68 6.33
N LEU A 80 9.47 -3.27 5.39
CA LEU A 80 8.20 -2.73 4.92
C LEU A 80 7.01 -3.33 5.70
N VAL A 81 6.11 -2.47 6.15
CA VAL A 81 4.82 -2.83 6.76
C VAL A 81 3.70 -2.15 5.98
N LEU A 82 2.80 -2.95 5.42
CA LEU A 82 1.65 -2.49 4.65
C LEU A 82 0.38 -2.68 5.48
N VAL A 83 -0.39 -1.61 5.67
CA VAL A 83 -1.62 -1.62 6.46
C VAL A 83 -2.81 -1.32 5.54
N PRO A 84 -3.77 -2.24 5.37
CA PRO A 84 -4.94 -2.03 4.53
C PRO A 84 -5.86 -0.94 5.09
N SER A 85 -6.66 -0.35 4.21
CA SER A 85 -7.69 0.62 4.53
C SER A 85 -9.06 0.14 4.02
N LEU A 86 -10.15 0.54 4.68
CA LEU A 86 -11.53 0.25 4.21
C LEU A 86 -11.83 0.90 2.86
N ARG A 87 -10.95 1.80 2.39
CA ARG A 87 -11.02 2.45 1.08
C ARG A 87 -10.17 1.76 0.02
N ASP A 88 -9.48 0.65 0.32
CA ASP A 88 -8.84 -0.17 -0.71
C ASP A 88 -9.91 -0.93 -1.50
N VAL A 89 -10.24 -0.44 -2.70
CA VAL A 89 -11.42 -0.87 -3.48
C VAL A 89 -11.45 -2.38 -3.78
N SER A 90 -10.29 -3.03 -3.83
CA SER A 90 -10.15 -4.44 -4.16
C SER A 90 -9.69 -5.29 -2.96
N HIS A 91 -9.89 -4.80 -1.73
CA HIS A 91 -9.62 -5.53 -0.48
C HIS A 91 -10.90 -5.71 0.35
N ASP A 92 -10.85 -6.56 1.38
CA ASP A 92 -11.98 -6.76 2.29
C ASP A 92 -12.43 -5.44 2.92
N PHE A 93 -13.70 -5.08 2.77
CA PHE A 93 -14.24 -3.77 3.16
C PHE A 93 -14.87 -3.75 4.57
N VAL A 94 -14.65 -4.79 5.38
CA VAL A 94 -15.21 -4.92 6.73
C VAL A 94 -14.09 -4.91 7.76
N TYR A 95 -14.26 -4.13 8.82
CA TYR A 95 -13.33 -4.11 9.94
C TYR A 95 -13.63 -5.26 10.92
N PRO A 96 -12.61 -5.95 11.47
CA PRO A 96 -11.18 -5.82 11.17
C PRO A 96 -10.81 -6.45 9.81
N GLN A 97 -9.95 -5.76 9.04
CA GLN A 97 -9.49 -6.22 7.72
C GLN A 97 -8.32 -7.21 7.86
N PRO A 98 -8.28 -8.31 7.09
CA PRO A 98 -7.11 -9.18 7.03
C PRO A 98 -5.93 -8.51 6.29
N PRO A 99 -4.70 -9.04 6.43
CA PRO A 99 -3.55 -8.58 5.65
C PRO A 99 -3.75 -8.79 4.14
N PHE A 100 -3.02 -8.03 3.32
CA PHE A 100 -3.05 -8.22 1.86
C PHE A 100 -2.55 -9.62 1.44
N PRO A 101 -3.20 -10.26 0.46
CA PRO A 101 -2.77 -11.55 -0.07
C PRO A 101 -1.53 -11.37 -0.97
N PHE A 102 -0.36 -11.78 -0.49
CA PHE A 102 0.89 -11.79 -1.28
C PHE A 102 1.31 -13.22 -1.63
N PRO A 103 1.10 -13.69 -2.87
CA PRO A 103 1.50 -15.04 -3.27
C PRO A 103 3.02 -15.22 -3.42
N ASP A 104 3.78 -14.17 -3.77
CA ASP A 104 5.17 -14.30 -4.26
C ASP A 104 6.24 -13.55 -3.43
N LEU A 105 5.91 -13.03 -2.24
CA LEU A 105 6.92 -12.36 -1.42
C LEU A 105 7.90 -13.38 -0.82
N PRO A 106 9.24 -13.17 -0.95
CA PRO A 106 10.20 -13.96 -0.19
C PRO A 106 9.90 -13.85 1.31
N LYS A 107 10.21 -14.90 2.08
CA LYS A 107 9.78 -15.07 3.48
C LYS A 107 10.10 -13.88 4.40
N GLU A 108 11.08 -13.05 4.03
CA GLU A 108 11.52 -11.83 4.73
C GLU A 108 10.57 -10.63 4.55
N ASP A 109 9.85 -10.57 3.43
CA ASP A 109 8.95 -9.47 3.07
C ASP A 109 7.48 -9.76 3.44
N ARG A 110 7.18 -10.91 4.07
CA ARG A 110 5.80 -11.26 4.44
C ARG A 110 5.25 -10.18 5.37
N ALA A 111 4.31 -9.40 4.82
CA ALA A 111 3.54 -8.39 5.54
C ALA A 111 3.22 -8.92 6.94
N VAL A 112 3.73 -8.21 7.95
CA VAL A 112 3.46 -8.54 9.34
C VAL A 112 1.94 -8.66 9.46
N PRO A 113 1.38 -9.80 9.92
CA PRO A 113 -0.04 -9.89 10.13
C PRO A 113 -0.42 -8.68 10.99
N ALA A 114 -1.39 -7.90 10.50
CA ALA A 114 -1.85 -6.70 11.19
C ALA A 114 -1.91 -7.03 12.69
N PRO A 115 -1.29 -6.21 13.55
CA PRO A 115 -1.19 -6.51 14.98
C PRO A 115 -2.53 -7.04 15.46
N LYS A 116 -2.53 -8.24 16.03
CA LYS A 116 -3.70 -8.79 16.71
C LYS A 116 -3.95 -7.90 17.92
N PHE A 117 -4.58 -6.75 17.70
CA PHE A 117 -5.11 -5.93 18.75
C PHE A 117 -6.26 -6.73 19.34
N HIS A 118 -5.96 -7.43 20.43
CA HIS A 118 -6.96 -8.00 21.32
C HIS A 118 -7.66 -6.81 21.98
N PHE A 119 -8.70 -6.27 21.32
CA PHE A 119 -9.69 -5.45 22.01
C PHE A 119 -10.55 -6.41 22.82
N SER A 120 -10.12 -6.67 24.05
CA SER A 120 -11.05 -7.12 25.08
C SER A 120 -12.02 -5.97 25.34
N PRO A 121 -13.34 -6.24 25.46
CA PRO A 121 -14.36 -5.22 25.74
C PRO A 121 -14.13 -4.50 27.07
#